data_AF-A0A7J3JQL1-F1
#
_entry.id   AF-A0A7J3JQL1-F1
#
_cell.length_a   1.000
_cell.length_b   1.000
_cell.length_c   1.000
_cell.angle_alpha   90.00
_cell.angle_beta   90.00
_cell.angle_gamma   90.00
#
_symmetry.space_group_name_H-M   'P 1'
#
loop_
_entity.id
_entity.type
_entity.pdbx_description
1 polymer ?
#
loop_
_entity_poly.entity_id
_entity_poly.type
_entity_poly.pdbx_seq_one_letter_code
_entity_poly.pdbx_strand_id
1 'polypeptide(L)'
;MGFNQREWALNWLKGSIVSYMRGRISLVMLLGRVRRCIESYGITPSDIEVLIEVIVRDPALNLGSSDERVKRLEPLMEFLSKVKG
;
A
#
# COMPACT_ATOMS: atom_id res chain seq x y z
N MET A 1 5.76 22.09 -14.91
CA MET A 1 5.07 20.90 -14.36
C MET A 1 5.17 20.98 -12.85
N GLY A 2 4.07 21.25 -12.15
CA GLY A 2 4.08 21.33 -10.68
C GLY A 2 4.23 19.92 -10.08
N PHE A 3 4.97 19.82 -8.98
CA PHE A 3 5.12 18.56 -8.23
C PHE A 3 3.76 18.16 -7.65
N ASN A 4 3.16 17.08 -8.17
CA ASN A 4 1.94 16.51 -7.60
C ASN A 4 2.30 15.61 -6.42
N GLN A 5 2.26 16.18 -5.21
CA GLN A 5 2.60 15.49 -3.96
C GLN A 5 1.79 14.21 -3.74
N ARG A 6 0.51 14.22 -4.11
CA ARG A 6 -0.38 13.06 -3.96
C ARG A 6 0.03 11.92 -4.88
N GLU A 7 0.32 12.23 -6.15
CA GLU A 7 0.79 11.23 -7.12
C GLU A 7 2.14 10.64 -6.73
N TRP A 8 3.07 11.49 -6.28
CA TRP A 8 4.36 11.03 -5.75
C TRP A 8 4.17 10.10 -4.55
N ALA A 9 3.29 10.46 -3.61
CA ALA A 9 3.02 9.67 -2.43
C ALA A 9 2.37 8.32 -2.77
N LEU A 10 1.45 8.26 -3.74
CA LEU A 10 0.87 7.00 -4.22
C LEU A 10 1.93 6.09 -4.85
N ASN A 11 2.84 6.63 -5.66
CA ASN A 11 3.94 5.86 -6.25
C ASN A 11 4.93 5.37 -5.18
N TRP A 12 5.24 6.21 -4.20
CA TRP A 12 6.08 5.82 -3.07
C TRP A 12 5.43 4.73 -2.21
N LEU A 13 4.12 4.83 -1.98
CA LEU A 13 3.34 3.84 -1.25
C LEU A 13 3.27 2.51 -2.03
N LYS A 14 3.08 2.56 -3.36
CA LYS A 14 3.15 1.38 -4.24
C LYS A 14 4.46 0.63 -4.05
N GLY A 15 5.59 1.33 -4.14
CA GLY A 15 6.92 0.74 -3.95
C GLY A 15 7.10 0.17 -2.54
N SER A 16 6.51 0.79 -1.53
CA SER A 16 6.54 0.32 -0.15
C SER A 16 5.75 -0.97 0.04
N ILE A 17 4.53 -1.05 -0.48
CA ILE A 17 3.69 -2.26 -0.45
C ILE A 17 4.42 -3.40 -1.18
N VAL A 18 4.94 -3.16 -2.38
CA VAL A 18 5.71 -4.17 -3.13
C VAL A 18 6.94 -4.65 -2.36
N SER A 19 7.65 -3.74 -1.69
CA SER A 19 8.82 -4.10 -0.87
C SER A 19 8.42 -4.96 0.33
N TYR A 20 7.30 -4.66 0.98
CA TYR A 20 6.76 -5.47 2.06
C TYR A 20 6.35 -6.87 1.58
N MET A 21 5.67 -6.94 0.44
CA MET A 21 5.27 -8.21 -0.19
C MET A 21 6.47 -9.11 -0.48
N ARG A 22 7.60 -8.50 -0.89
CA ARG A 22 8.88 -9.19 -1.12
C ARG A 22 9.69 -9.46 0.16
N GLY A 23 9.15 -9.15 1.34
CA GLY A 23 9.84 -9.33 2.62
C GLY A 23 11.01 -8.38 2.88
N ARG A 24 11.11 -7.27 2.13
CA ARG A 24 12.22 -6.29 2.24
C ARG A 24 11.99 -5.23 3.30
N ILE A 25 10.75 -5.01 3.71
CA ILE A 25 10.40 -4.12 4.83
C ILE A 25 9.41 -4.83 5.75
N SER A 26 9.37 -4.44 7.02
CA SER A 26 8.41 -4.97 7.99
C SER A 26 7.02 -4.33 7.84
N LEU A 27 6.01 -5.00 8.40
CA LEU A 27 4.64 -4.47 8.47
C LEU A 27 4.62 -3.12 9.20
N VAL A 28 5.32 -2.99 10.33
CA VAL A 28 5.38 -1.75 11.12
C VAL A 28 5.88 -0.57 10.27
N MET A 29 6.92 -0.79 9.46
CA MET A 29 7.40 0.24 8.53
C MET A 29 6.36 0.61 7.48
N LEU A 30 5.67 -0.37 6.91
CA LEU A 30 4.61 -0.12 5.95
C LEU A 30 3.46 0.70 6.56
N LEU A 31 2.98 0.31 7.74
CA LEU A 31 1.91 1.02 8.45
C LEU A 31 2.29 2.47 8.77
N GLY A 32 3.54 2.73 9.16
CA GLY A 32 4.05 4.09 9.37
C GLY A 32 4.02 4.94 8.08
N ARG A 33 4.36 4.34 6.93
CA ARG A 33 4.30 5.02 5.63
C ARG A 33 2.86 5.27 5.17
N VAL A 34 1.98 4.30 5.39
CA VAL A 34 0.54 4.42 5.13
C VAL A 34 -0.05 5.57 5.94
N ARG A 35 0.21 5.60 7.26
CA ARG A 35 -0.26 6.68 8.15
C ARG A 35 0.22 8.05 7.65
N ARG A 36 1.51 8.18 7.33
CA ARG A 36 2.06 9.42 6.77
C ARG A 36 1.37 9.84 5.47
N CYS A 37 1.03 8.89 4.60
CA CYS A 37 0.31 9.17 3.37
C CYS A 37 -1.08 9.75 3.62
N ILE A 38 -1.79 9.18 4.60
CA ILE A 38 -3.11 9.65 4.98
C ILE A 38 -3.05 11.04 5.61
N GLU A 39 -2.13 11.23 6.56
CA GLU A 39 -2.03 12.48 7.33
C GLU A 39 -1.45 13.65 6.55
N SER A 40 -0.51 13.41 5.62
CA SER A 40 0.29 14.48 5.00
C SER A 40 0.05 14.69 3.50
N TYR A 41 -0.52 13.71 2.79
CA TYR A 41 -0.60 13.74 1.32
C TYR A 41 -2.02 13.64 0.76
N GLY A 42 -3.05 13.69 1.62
CA GLY A 42 -4.45 13.61 1.21
C GLY A 42 -4.81 12.29 0.53
N ILE A 43 -4.11 11.21 0.89
CA ILE A 43 -4.42 9.86 0.43
C ILE A 43 -5.48 9.28 1.36
N THR A 44 -6.58 8.81 0.82
CA THR A 44 -7.64 8.18 1.62
C THR A 44 -7.38 6.69 1.80
N PRO A 45 -7.93 6.04 2.83
CA PRO A 45 -7.89 4.58 2.92
C PRO A 45 -8.41 3.87 1.66
N SER A 46 -9.45 4.41 1.02
CA SER A 46 -9.99 3.90 -0.24
C SER A 46 -9.00 3.98 -1.41
N ASP A 47 -8.19 5.04 -1.49
CA ASP A 47 -7.12 5.13 -2.51
C ASP A 47 -6.10 3.99 -2.34
N ILE A 48 -5.82 3.61 -1.08
CA ILE A 48 -4.87 2.55 -0.75
C ILE A 48 -5.46 1.18 -1.07
N GLU A 49 -6.75 0.96 -0.84
CA GLU A 49 -7.43 -0.28 -1.24
C GLU A 49 -7.38 -0.48 -2.75
N VAL A 50 -7.71 0.55 -3.54
CA VAL A 50 -7.58 0.50 -5.01
C VAL A 50 -6.14 0.22 -5.43
N LEU A 51 -5.16 0.84 -4.76
CA LEU A 51 -3.75 0.60 -5.04
C LEU A 51 -3.35 -0.86 -4.75
N ILE A 52 -3.86 -1.44 -3.67
CA ILE A 52 -3.63 -2.85 -3.31
C ILE A 52 -4.22 -3.76 -4.40
N GLU A 53 -5.45 -3.52 -4.84
CA GLU A 53 -6.08 -4.32 -5.90
C GLU A 53 -5.25 -4.31 -7.19
N VAL A 54 -4.72 -3.15 -7.58
CA VAL A 54 -3.83 -3.01 -8.73
C VAL A 54 -2.56 -3.84 -8.53
N ILE A 55 -1.92 -3.76 -7.36
CA ILE A 55 -0.68 -4.51 -7.06
C ILE A 55 -0.92 -6.03 -7.07
N VAL A 56 -2.02 -6.50 -6.49
CA VAL A 56 -2.31 -7.94 -6.40
C VAL A 56 -2.57 -8.51 -7.79
N ARG A 57 -3.26 -7.78 -8.66
CA ARG A 57 -3.59 -8.19 -10.03
C ARG A 57 -2.46 -8.01 -11.03
N ASP A 58 -1.39 -7.30 -10.69
CA ASP A 58 -0.26 -7.08 -11.58
C ASP A 58 0.66 -8.33 -11.63
N PRO A 59 0.71 -9.06 -12.76
CA PRO A 59 1.58 -10.23 -12.89
C PRO A 59 3.06 -9.82 -13.00
N ALA A 60 3.38 -8.61 -13.47
CA ALA A 60 4.75 -8.16 -13.69
C ALA A 60 5.53 -7.96 -12.38
N LEU A 61 4.82 -7.81 -11.25
CA LEU A 61 5.46 -7.64 -9.95
C LEU A 61 6.06 -8.94 -9.39
N ASN A 62 5.68 -10.11 -9.93
CA ASN A 62 6.17 -11.43 -9.53
C ASN A 62 6.18 -11.62 -8.00
N LEU A 63 5.01 -11.48 -7.37
CA LEU A 63 4.83 -11.48 -5.91
C LEU A 63 4.28 -12.81 -5.36
N GLY A 64 4.47 -13.91 -6.09
CA GLY A 64 3.88 -15.23 -5.74
C GLY A 64 2.44 -15.37 -6.18
N SER A 65 1.74 -16.37 -5.64
CA SER A 65 0.33 -16.67 -5.97
C SER A 65 -0.64 -15.63 -5.40
N SER A 66 -1.83 -15.50 -5.99
CA SER A 66 -2.83 -14.51 -5.54
C SER A 66 -3.23 -14.72 -4.07
N ASP A 67 -3.37 -15.96 -3.62
CA ASP A 67 -3.79 -16.27 -2.25
C ASP A 67 -2.73 -15.90 -1.21
N GLU A 68 -1.45 -16.15 -1.51
CA GLU A 68 -0.35 -15.72 -0.65
C GLU A 68 -0.24 -14.20 -0.59
N ARG A 69 -0.53 -13.52 -1.72
CA ARG A 69 -0.55 -12.06 -1.76
C ARG A 69 -1.64 -11.50 -0.85
N VAL A 70 -2.86 -12.02 -0.94
CA VAL A 70 -4.00 -11.58 -0.13
C VAL A 70 -3.70 -11.78 1.36
N LYS A 71 -3.23 -12.98 1.76
CA LYS A 71 -2.88 -13.27 3.16
C LYS A 71 -1.82 -12.32 3.72
N ARG A 72 -0.79 -11.99 2.94
CA ARG A 72 0.26 -11.05 3.40
C ARG A 72 -0.28 -9.63 3.63
N LEU A 73 -1.32 -9.24 2.90
CA LEU A 73 -1.92 -7.91 2.96
C LEU A 73 -3.08 -7.81 3.95
N GLU A 74 -3.60 -8.92 4.49
CA GLU A 74 -4.65 -8.92 5.52
C GLU A 74 -4.39 -7.92 6.66
N PRO A 75 -3.17 -7.85 7.27
CA PRO A 75 -2.92 -6.91 8.35
C PRO A 75 -3.00 -5.44 7.90
N LEU A 76 -2.67 -5.16 6.64
CA LEU A 76 -2.83 -3.81 6.08
C LEU A 76 -4.31 -3.49 5.86
N MET A 77 -5.10 -4.44 5.34
CA MET A 77 -6.54 -4.26 5.16
C MET A 77 -7.26 -4.05 6.50
N GLU A 78 -6.88 -4.80 7.54
CA GLU A 78 -7.39 -4.62 8.90
C GLU A 78 -7.01 -3.25 9.47
N PHE A 79 -5.81 -2.76 9.20
CA PHE A 79 -5.42 -1.41 9.58
C PHE A 79 -6.29 -0.35 8.88
N LEU A 80 -6.52 -0.49 7.56
CA LEU A 80 -7.30 0.48 6.79
C LEU A 80 -8.76 0.55 7.26
N SER A 81 -9.37 -0.58 7.64
CA SER A 81 -10.73 -0.60 8.17
C SER A 81 -10.84 0.16 9.50
N LYS A 82 -9.81 0.08 10.36
CA LYS A 82 -9.76 0.82 11.63
C LYS A 82 -9.53 2.32 11.46
N VAL A 83 -8.93 2.76 10.36
CA VAL A 83 -8.71 4.19 10.07
C VAL A 83 -9.92 4.82 9.36
N LYS A 84 -10.77 4.00 8.72
CA LYS A 84 -12.03 4.48 8.11
C LYS A 84 -13.14 4.76 9.12
N GLY A 85 -13.10 4.12 10.30
CA GLY A 85 -14.06 4.30 11.40
C GLY A 85 -13.60 5.35 12.39
#